data_AF-A0A9D4IZ92-F1
#
_entry.id   AF-A0A9D4IZ92-F1
#
_cell.length_a   1.000
_cell.length_b   1.000
_cell.length_c   1.000
_cell.angle_alpha   90.00
_cell.angle_beta   90.00
_cell.angle_gamma   90.00
#
_symmetry.space_group_name_H-M   'P 1'
#
loop_
_entity.id
_entity.type
_entity.pdbx_description
1 polymer ?
#
loop_
_entity_poly.entity_id
_entity_poly.type
_entity_poly.pdbx_seq_one_letter_code
_entity_poly.pdbx_strand_id
1 'polypeptide(L)'
;MHFLMSFVGSVGTLLANSGLEELVESTFAGVSKLLNGKKYPNNAQALRIVKEELLRKVVTDNNFHTFYDTEMYLNDIPSASRTPKMCVDFLILAVFLMMMYVRVERKCDWPLHLASVMLMYHNSFAAAHPNGLLSKVYGGNA
;
A
#
# COMPACT_ATOMS: atom_id res chain seq x y z
N MET A 1 -13.65 3.87 10.38
CA MET A 1 -12.49 4.72 10.76
C MET A 1 -11.36 3.95 11.45
N HIS A 2 -11.57 3.31 12.61
CA HIS A 2 -10.48 2.66 13.37
C HIS A 2 -9.74 1.56 12.58
N PHE A 3 -10.46 0.78 11.77
CA PHE A 3 -9.88 -0.25 10.90
C PHE A 3 -8.89 0.33 9.89
N LEU A 4 -9.24 1.44 9.20
CA LEU A 4 -8.33 2.07 8.23
C LEU A 4 -7.10 2.69 8.90
N MET A 5 -7.26 3.25 10.10
CA MET A 5 -6.12 3.76 10.87
C MET A 5 -5.13 2.63 11.20
N SER A 6 -5.63 1.48 11.66
CA SER A 6 -4.82 0.30 11.93
C SER A 6 -4.18 -0.27 10.66
N PHE A 7 -4.90 -0.28 9.54
CA PHE A 7 -4.39 -0.73 8.24
C PHE A 7 -3.24 0.16 7.71
N VAL A 8 -3.41 1.48 7.76
CA VAL A 8 -2.32 2.42 7.39
C VAL A 8 -1.11 2.23 8.30
N GLY A 9 -1.34 1.98 9.59
CA GLY A 9 -0.27 1.66 10.54
C GLY A 9 0.48 0.38 10.18
N SER A 10 -0.21 -0.71 9.81
CA SER A 10 0.45 -1.96 9.44
C SER A 10 1.23 -1.87 8.13
N VAL A 11 0.72 -1.14 7.14
CA VAL A 11 1.48 -0.77 5.92
C VAL A 11 2.76 -0.03 6.29
N GLY A 12 2.66 0.89 7.25
CA GLY A 12 3.80 1.63 7.76
C GLY A 12 4.86 0.74 8.40
N THR A 13 4.46 -0.19 9.27
CA THR A 13 5.36 -1.18 9.88
C THR A 13 6.03 -2.07 8.83
N LEU A 14 5.28 -2.50 7.80
CA LEU A 14 5.80 -3.35 6.73
C LEU A 14 6.84 -2.66 5.84
N LEU A 15 6.69 -1.35 5.67
CA LEU A 15 7.60 -0.52 4.87
C LEU A 15 8.64 0.19 5.73
N ALA A 16 8.75 -0.15 7.02
CA ALA A 16 9.79 0.38 7.89
C ALA A 16 11.18 0.04 7.32
N ASN A 17 12.12 0.98 7.40
CA ASN A 17 13.49 0.85 6.86
C ASN A 17 13.58 0.65 5.33
N SER A 18 12.51 0.87 4.57
CA SER A 18 12.54 0.84 3.10
C SER A 18 13.08 2.13 2.46
N GLY A 19 13.41 3.15 3.26
CA GLY A 19 13.73 4.51 2.80
C GLY A 19 12.49 5.38 2.48
N LEU A 20 11.29 4.78 2.51
CA LEU A 20 10.04 5.52 2.28
C LEU A 20 9.78 6.59 3.35
N GLU A 21 10.19 6.35 4.59
CA GLU A 21 10.08 7.31 5.69
C GLU A 21 10.85 8.60 5.36
N GLU A 22 12.09 8.50 4.89
CA GLU A 22 12.92 9.65 4.50
C GLU A 22 12.33 10.41 3.29
N LEU A 23 11.82 9.67 2.29
CA LEU A 23 11.16 10.26 1.12
C LEU A 23 9.88 11.02 1.52
N VAL A 24 9.10 10.47 2.43
CA VAL A 24 7.88 11.09 2.93
C VAL A 24 8.19 12.27 3.86
N GLU A 25 9.20 12.15 4.72
CA GLU A 25 9.63 13.23 5.62
C GLU A 25 10.17 14.44 4.87
N SER A 26 10.99 14.22 3.83
CA SER A 26 11.53 15.28 2.98
C SER A 26 10.46 16.00 2.17
N THR A 27 9.46 15.27 1.67
CA THR A 27 8.40 15.82 0.80
C THR A 27 7.27 16.49 1.59
N PHE A 28 6.89 15.94 2.74
CA PHE A 28 5.73 16.39 3.52
C PHE A 28 6.09 17.09 4.84
N ALA A 29 7.38 17.37 5.08
CA ALA A 29 7.92 18.13 6.21
C ALA A 29 7.36 17.71 7.59
N GLY A 30 7.89 16.62 8.14
CA GLY A 30 7.67 16.27 9.54
C GLY A 30 6.56 15.24 9.81
N VAL A 31 6.48 14.21 8.98
CA VAL A 31 5.59 13.07 9.21
C VAL A 31 6.36 11.80 9.52
N SER A 32 7.31 11.85 10.47
CA SER A 32 7.91 10.67 11.12
C SER A 32 6.88 9.68 11.68
N LYS A 33 5.63 10.15 11.87
CA LYS A 33 4.50 9.36 12.36
C LYS A 33 3.54 8.91 11.25
N LEU A 34 3.93 9.04 9.97
CA LEU A 34 3.08 8.68 8.83
C LEU A 34 2.79 7.17 8.81
N LEU A 35 3.79 6.42 9.23
CA LEU A 35 3.78 4.96 9.32
C LEU A 35 3.21 4.45 10.66
N ASN A 36 2.87 5.34 11.60
CA ASN A 36 2.37 4.99 12.94
C ASN A 36 0.85 5.13 13.10
N GLY A 37 0.10 5.39 12.03
CA GLY A 37 -1.38 5.43 12.02
C GLY A 37 -2.06 6.59 12.78
N LYS A 38 -1.33 7.36 13.60
CA LYS A 38 -1.87 8.42 14.48
C LYS A 38 -2.36 9.70 13.76
N LYS A 39 -1.92 9.96 12.53
CA LYS A 39 -2.33 11.13 11.71
C LYS A 39 -3.00 10.70 10.39
N TYR A 40 -3.92 9.75 10.49
CA TYR A 40 -4.51 9.03 9.37
C TYR A 40 -4.90 9.86 8.11
N PRO A 41 -5.60 11.01 8.19
CA PRO A 41 -5.99 11.75 6.98
C PRO A 41 -4.78 12.21 6.16
N ASN A 42 -3.77 12.75 6.83
CA ASN A 42 -2.52 13.19 6.21
C ASN A 42 -1.72 12.00 5.69
N ASN A 43 -1.74 10.88 6.42
CA ASN A 43 -1.01 9.67 6.05
C ASN A 43 -1.61 9.03 4.79
N ALA A 44 -2.93 8.90 4.73
CA ALA A 44 -3.63 8.39 3.55
C ALA A 44 -3.40 9.30 2.33
N GLN A 45 -3.37 10.62 2.53
CA GLN A 45 -3.09 11.56 1.45
C GLN A 45 -1.66 11.45 0.94
N ALA A 46 -0.66 11.39 1.81
CA ALA A 46 0.74 11.26 1.41
C ALA A 46 1.01 9.94 0.68
N LEU A 47 0.51 8.81 1.20
CA LEU A 47 0.63 7.50 0.53
C LEU A 47 -0.02 7.52 -0.86
N ARG A 48 -1.15 8.21 -0.99
CA ARG A 48 -1.82 8.39 -2.28
C ARG A 48 -0.96 9.18 -3.27
N ILE A 49 -0.36 10.29 -2.84
CA ILE A 49 0.52 11.10 -3.70
C ILE A 49 1.75 10.29 -4.13
N VAL A 50 2.42 9.61 -3.18
CA VAL A 50 3.58 8.77 -3.51
C VAL A 50 3.20 7.69 -4.52
N LYS A 51 2.07 7.01 -4.32
CA LYS A 51 1.55 6.00 -5.27
C LYS A 51 1.25 6.61 -6.64
N GLU A 52 0.68 7.82 -6.69
CA GLU A 52 0.42 8.52 -7.95
C GLU A 52 1.72 8.89 -8.68
N GLU A 53 2.74 9.39 -7.98
CA GLU A 53 4.04 9.71 -8.58
C GLU A 53 4.81 8.46 -9.07
N LEU A 54 4.81 7.38 -8.29
CA LEU A 54 5.44 6.11 -8.70
C LEU A 54 4.77 5.53 -9.96
N LEU A 55 3.46 5.68 -10.07
CA LEU A 55 2.71 5.23 -11.24
C LEU A 55 2.67 6.26 -12.37
N ARG A 56 3.04 7.53 -12.14
CA ARG A 56 2.94 8.61 -13.14
C ARG A 56 3.71 8.25 -14.40
N LYS A 57 4.98 7.88 -14.23
CA LYS A 57 5.84 7.49 -15.37
C LYS A 57 5.30 6.24 -16.07
N VAL A 58 4.88 5.26 -15.28
CA VAL A 58 4.30 4.01 -15.77
C VAL A 58 3.06 4.27 -16.65
N VAL A 59 2.13 5.10 -16.19
CA VAL A 59 0.89 5.45 -16.90
C VAL A 59 1.13 6.39 -18.09
N THR A 60 2.18 7.22 -18.04
CA THR A 60 2.51 8.15 -19.14
C THR A 60 3.24 7.44 -20.27
N ASP A 61 4.16 6.53 -19.93
CA ASP A 61 5.01 5.81 -20.90
C ASP A 61 4.28 4.61 -21.53
N ASN A 62 3.30 4.03 -20.82
CA ASN A 62 2.53 2.88 -21.31
C ASN A 62 1.07 3.26 -21.58
N ASN A 63 0.57 2.85 -22.74
CA ASN A 63 -0.83 3.04 -23.11
C ASN A 63 -1.69 1.94 -22.48
N PHE A 64 -1.90 2.00 -21.15
CA PHE A 64 -2.78 1.05 -20.47
C PHE A 64 -4.24 1.34 -20.82
N HIS A 65 -4.86 0.41 -21.55
CA HIS A 65 -6.27 0.53 -21.93
C HIS A 65 -7.19 -0.22 -20.95
N THR A 66 -6.64 -1.22 -20.25
CA THR A 66 -7.39 -2.02 -19.29
C THR A 66 -6.68 -2.16 -17.95
N PHE A 67 -7.45 -2.51 -16.92
CA PHE A 67 -6.91 -2.88 -15.61
C PHE A 67 -5.94 -4.07 -15.71
N TYR A 68 -6.22 -5.01 -16.60
CA TYR A 68 -5.39 -6.20 -16.81
C TYR A 68 -3.98 -5.85 -17.30
N ASP A 69 -3.86 -4.87 -18.22
CA ASP A 69 -2.55 -4.42 -18.70
C ASP A 69 -1.71 -3.80 -17.56
N THR A 70 -2.39 -3.08 -16.65
CA THR A 70 -1.75 -2.49 -15.47
C THR A 70 -1.34 -3.58 -14.47
N GLU A 71 -2.21 -4.57 -14.24
CA GLU A 71 -1.94 -5.70 -13.35
C GLU A 71 -0.80 -6.58 -13.87
N MET A 72 -0.76 -6.88 -15.16
CA MET A 72 0.32 -7.64 -15.78
C MET A 72 1.66 -6.90 -15.63
N TYR A 73 1.69 -5.60 -15.92
CA TYR A 73 2.88 -4.78 -15.74
C TYR A 73 3.34 -4.75 -14.27
N LEU A 74 2.41 -4.53 -13.34
CA LEU A 74 2.72 -4.51 -11.91
C LEU A 74 3.19 -5.87 -11.36
N ASN A 75 2.77 -6.98 -11.97
CA ASN A 75 3.25 -8.32 -11.62
C ASN A 75 4.61 -8.67 -12.26
N ASP A 76 5.00 -8.00 -13.33
CA ASP A 76 6.29 -8.19 -14.00
C ASP A 76 7.45 -7.48 -13.27
N ILE A 77 7.22 -6.26 -12.75
CA ILE A 77 8.23 -5.49 -11.98
C ILE A 77 8.84 -6.27 -10.79
N PRO A 78 8.05 -7.00 -9.97
CA PRO A 78 8.54 -7.88 -8.90
C PRO A 78 9.58 -8.91 -9.29
N SER A 79 9.64 -9.32 -10.55
CA SER A 79 10.57 -10.36 -11.01
C SER A 79 12.03 -9.89 -10.96
N ALA A 80 12.26 -8.58 -10.95
CA ALA A 80 13.59 -7.97 -11.00
C ALA A 80 14.26 -7.78 -9.63
N SER A 81 13.50 -7.50 -8.56
CA SER A 81 14.06 -7.34 -7.19
C SER A 81 13.01 -7.32 -6.07
N ARG A 82 13.48 -7.50 -4.82
CA ARG A 82 12.65 -7.58 -3.61
C ARG A 82 11.97 -6.26 -3.23
N THR A 83 12.64 -5.12 -3.42
CA THR A 83 12.13 -3.80 -3.01
C THR A 83 10.93 -3.33 -3.84
N PRO A 84 10.96 -3.38 -5.18
CA PRO A 84 9.79 -3.05 -6.00
C PRO A 84 8.61 -3.97 -5.73
N LYS A 85 8.86 -5.25 -5.48
CA LYS A 85 7.81 -6.20 -5.08
C LYS A 85 7.12 -5.77 -3.78
N MET A 86 7.90 -5.42 -2.74
CA MET A 86 7.34 -4.90 -1.50
C MET A 86 6.58 -3.57 -1.71
N CYS A 87 7.05 -2.68 -2.58
CA CYS A 87 6.31 -1.46 -2.92
C CYS A 87 4.99 -1.75 -3.66
N VAL A 88 4.96 -2.71 -4.58
CA VAL A 88 3.72 -3.10 -5.27
C VAL A 88 2.72 -3.70 -4.27
N ASP A 89 3.16 -4.68 -3.49
CA ASP A 89 2.30 -5.45 -2.58
C ASP A 89 1.80 -4.61 -1.39
N PHE A 90 2.68 -3.79 -0.79
CA PHE A 90 2.39 -3.11 0.48
C PHE A 90 2.14 -1.61 0.37
N LEU A 91 2.57 -0.94 -0.71
CA LEU A 91 2.30 0.48 -0.92
C LEU A 91 1.19 0.69 -1.96
N ILE A 92 1.38 0.19 -3.19
CA ILE A 92 0.46 0.43 -4.31
C ILE A 92 -0.88 -0.26 -4.06
N LEU A 93 -0.86 -1.56 -3.79
CA LEU A 93 -2.07 -2.36 -3.57
C LEU A 93 -2.80 -1.92 -2.30
N ALA A 94 -2.07 -1.58 -1.24
CA ALA A 94 -2.65 -1.04 -0.02
C ALA A 94 -3.43 0.26 -0.25
N VAL A 95 -2.88 1.20 -1.03
CA VAL A 95 -3.56 2.45 -1.38
C VAL A 95 -4.81 2.20 -2.22
N PHE A 96 -4.77 1.27 -3.17
CA PHE A 96 -5.95 0.89 -3.93
C PHE A 96 -7.05 0.30 -3.05
N LEU A 97 -6.71 -0.60 -2.12
CA LEU A 97 -7.66 -1.20 -1.21
C LEU A 97 -8.30 -0.18 -0.26
N MET A 98 -7.52 0.78 0.26
CA MET A 98 -8.06 1.89 1.06
C MET A 98 -9.06 2.73 0.27
N MET A 99 -8.73 3.10 -0.97
CA MET A 99 -9.63 3.87 -1.82
C MET A 99 -10.89 3.08 -2.16
N MET A 100 -10.77 1.77 -2.44
CA MET A 100 -11.90 0.89 -2.66
C MET A 100 -12.81 0.86 -1.43
N TYR A 101 -12.25 0.58 -0.24
CA TYR A 101 -12.99 0.54 1.03
C TYR A 101 -13.81 1.82 1.24
N VAL A 102 -13.17 3.00 1.13
CA VAL A 102 -13.86 4.29 1.37
C VAL A 102 -14.93 4.55 0.33
N ARG A 103 -14.67 4.20 -0.94
CA ARG A 103 -15.64 4.39 -2.04
C ARG A 103 -16.86 3.52 -1.87
N VAL A 104 -16.69 2.25 -1.51
CA VAL A 104 -17.80 1.29 -1.39
C VAL A 104 -18.58 1.48 -0.10
N GLU A 105 -17.92 1.90 0.99
CA GLU A 105 -18.57 2.37 2.22
C GLU A 105 -19.55 3.51 1.93
N ARG A 106 -19.11 4.52 1.16
CA ARG A 106 -19.96 5.66 0.77
C ARG A 106 -21.08 5.32 -0.20
N LYS A 107 -20.92 4.25 -0.98
CA LYS A 107 -21.96 3.75 -1.91
C LYS A 107 -22.90 2.73 -1.27
N CYS A 108 -22.67 2.34 -0.03
CA CYS A 108 -23.41 1.28 0.67
C CYS A 108 -23.40 -0.07 -0.08
N ASP A 109 -22.34 -0.36 -0.84
CA ASP A 109 -22.14 -1.66 -1.48
C ASP A 109 -21.47 -2.62 -0.48
N TRP A 110 -22.30 -3.23 0.38
CA TRP A 110 -21.84 -4.05 1.50
C TRP A 110 -21.07 -5.31 1.09
N PRO A 111 -21.47 -6.07 0.05
CA PRO A 111 -20.68 -7.21 -0.42
C PRO A 111 -19.25 -6.83 -0.82
N LEU A 112 -19.11 -5.76 -1.61
CA LEU A 112 -17.78 -5.29 -2.04
C LEU A 112 -17.01 -4.65 -0.88
N HIS A 113 -17.70 -4.01 0.07
CA HIS A 113 -17.10 -3.52 1.30
C HIS A 113 -16.50 -4.66 2.13
N LEU A 114 -17.23 -5.75 2.34
CA LEU A 114 -16.72 -6.91 3.07
C LEU A 114 -15.53 -7.56 2.34
N ALA A 115 -15.60 -7.70 1.02
CA ALA A 115 -14.49 -8.19 0.22
C ALA A 115 -13.24 -7.30 0.37
N SER A 116 -13.42 -5.97 0.38
CA SER A 116 -12.31 -5.03 0.61
C SER A 116 -11.66 -5.22 1.98
N VAL A 117 -12.45 -5.45 3.03
CA VAL A 117 -11.95 -5.72 4.39
C VAL A 117 -11.14 -7.02 4.44
N MET A 118 -11.63 -8.09 3.80
CA MET A 118 -10.91 -9.37 3.74
C MET A 118 -9.57 -9.23 3.01
N LEU A 119 -9.54 -8.51 1.89
CA LEU A 119 -8.32 -8.27 1.12
C LEU A 119 -7.32 -7.40 1.91
N MET A 120 -7.80 -6.37 2.60
CA MET A 120 -6.97 -5.54 3.49
C MET A 120 -6.38 -6.35 4.65
N TYR A 121 -7.18 -7.24 5.24
CA TYR A 121 -6.69 -8.14 6.28
C TYR A 121 -5.59 -9.08 5.76
N HIS A 122 -5.82 -9.70 4.60
CA HIS A 122 -4.86 -10.64 4.01
C HIS A 122 -3.53 -9.97 3.62
N ASN A 123 -3.59 -8.78 3.01
CA ASN A 123 -2.37 -8.08 2.59
C ASN A 123 -1.54 -7.54 3.74
N SER A 124 -2.15 -7.01 4.79
CA SER A 124 -1.39 -6.20 5.77
C SER A 124 -1.30 -6.82 7.14
N PHE A 125 -2.32 -7.57 7.59
CA PHE A 125 -2.26 -8.22 8.91
C PHE A 125 -1.53 -9.57 8.85
N ALA A 126 -1.69 -10.34 7.77
CA ALA A 126 -0.94 -11.59 7.60
C ALA A 126 0.55 -11.34 7.28
N ALA A 127 0.89 -10.20 6.67
CA ALA A 127 2.27 -9.84 6.38
C ALA A 127 2.98 -9.15 7.56
N ALA A 128 2.28 -8.31 8.34
CA ALA A 128 2.90 -7.58 9.45
C ALA A 128 3.12 -8.44 10.71
N HIS A 129 2.53 -9.64 10.79
CA HIS A 129 2.79 -10.57 11.88
C HIS A 129 4.20 -11.18 11.77
N PRO A 130 5.01 -11.23 12.84
CA PRO A 130 6.36 -11.78 12.81
C PRO A 130 6.47 -13.21 12.26
N ASN A 131 5.40 -14.01 12.37
CA ASN A 131 5.33 -15.40 11.90
C ASN A 131 4.50 -15.60 10.63
N GLY A 132 4.06 -14.51 9.98
CA GLY A 132 3.27 -14.55 8.76
C GLY A 132 4.03 -15.13 7.58
N LEU A 133 3.34 -15.85 6.69
CA LEU A 133 3.94 -16.44 5.49
C LEU A 133 4.66 -15.39 4.63
N LEU A 134 4.09 -14.19 4.51
CA LEU A 134 4.69 -13.08 3.77
C LEU A 134 5.85 -12.41 4.54
N SER A 135 5.80 -12.36 5.88
CA SER A 135 6.93 -11.83 6.67
C SER A 135 8.16 -12.73 6.52
N LYS A 136 7.98 -14.04 6.36
CA LYS A 136 9.07 -15.00 6.09
C LYS A 136 9.60 -14.89 4.66
N VAL A 137 8.72 -14.68 3.67
CA VAL A 137 9.11 -14.46 2.26
C VAL A 137 9.92 -13.17 2.11
N TYR A 138 9.57 -12.12 2.85
CA TYR A 138 10.26 -10.84 2.89
C TYR A 138 11.13 -10.64 4.13
N GLY A 139 11.47 -11.69 4.87
CA GLY A 139 12.19 -11.63 6.16
C GLY A 139 13.44 -12.51 6.19
N GLY A 140 14.02 -12.79 5.02
CA GLY A 140 15.37 -13.35 4.94
C GLY A 140 16.41 -12.29 5.27
N ASN A 141 17.07 -12.50 6.42
CA ASN A 141 18.36 -12.04 6.94
C ASN A 141 18.83 -10.61 6.56
N ALA A 142 18.88 -9.76 7.60
CA ALA A 142 20.06 -8.93 7.81
C ALA A 142 21.29 -9.83 8.07
#